data_AF-A0A521UPS1-F1
#
_entry.id   AF-A0A521UPS1-F1
#
_cell.length_a   1.000
_cell.length_b   1.000
_cell.length_c   1.000
_cell.angle_alpha   90.00
_cell.angle_beta   90.00
_cell.angle_gamma   90.00
#
_symmetry.space_group_name_H-M   'P 1'
#
loop_
_entity.id
_entity.type
_entity.pdbx_description
1 polymer ?
#
loop_
_entity_poly.entity_id
_entity_poly.type
_entity_poly.pdbx_seq_one_letter_code
_entity_poly.pdbx_strand_id
1 'polypeptide(L)'
;MAHGGGGEMTHGLEEKPEVDQLFIKAREQGYVTPDDILQAIPAPEADVEAVDELYIQLADLNIPVMEETATPAWAAVVTALPHADEAEPKLDELEEIKIEPILEIDDQDAMDDPVRVYLREIGRVSLLTGPEEVVLGKAMERGLVARQRLAAGTYNFDERVQLESEMRMGVIARRRLTEANLRLVVSVAKKYIGRGMSLLDLIQEGNIGLIRAVEKFDYHKGYKFSTYATWWIRQAITRAIADQARTIRIPVHMVEAINKLVRVTRRLVQELGREPTSEEIALEMGLLPEQTEAEIRECLSMRMPLHPHLATELERCAVKVREIMKASQEPVSLETPIGEEEDSHLGDFIEDHAAQAPADAASHQLLKEQVEGVLDSLTYRERRVLQLRFGLDDGRSRTLEEVGREFGVTRERVRQIEAKALRKLRHPSRSKKLKDYLD
;
A
#
# COMPACT_ATOMS: atom_id res chain seq x y z
N MET A 1 59.02 46.00 -19.80
CA MET A 1 57.91 45.60 -20.70
C MET A 1 57.29 44.36 -20.07
N ALA A 2 56.44 44.42 -19.05
CA ALA A 2 55.16 45.10 -18.89
C ALA A 2 54.02 44.49 -19.74
N HIS A 3 52.92 44.14 -19.03
CA HIS A 3 51.60 43.59 -19.40
C HIS A 3 51.50 42.05 -19.31
N GLY A 4 50.75 41.41 -18.39
CA GLY A 4 49.51 41.76 -17.65
C GLY A 4 48.46 40.70 -18.05
N GLY A 5 47.73 39.96 -17.22
CA GLY A 5 47.13 40.21 -15.92
C GLY A 5 45.60 40.35 -16.08
N GLY A 6 44.80 39.43 -15.47
CA GLY A 6 43.33 39.42 -15.42
C GLY A 6 42.70 38.29 -16.25
N GLY A 7 41.82 37.41 -15.78
CA GLY A 7 40.84 37.49 -14.69
C GLY A 7 39.43 37.48 -15.31
N GLU A 8 38.48 36.73 -14.70
CA GLU A 8 37.01 36.93 -14.79
C GLU A 8 36.29 36.45 -16.09
N MET A 9 35.10 35.80 -16.11
CA MET A 9 34.03 35.54 -15.13
C MET A 9 33.25 34.26 -15.47
N THR A 10 32.83 33.58 -14.41
CA THR A 10 31.58 32.81 -14.33
C THR A 10 30.41 33.70 -14.77
N HIS A 11 29.83 33.47 -15.95
CA HIS A 11 28.56 34.10 -16.32
C HIS A 11 27.43 33.30 -15.67
N GLY A 12 27.20 33.55 -14.38
CA GLY A 12 25.96 33.18 -13.71
C GLY A 12 24.80 33.94 -14.36
N LEU A 13 23.61 33.36 -14.26
CA LEU A 13 22.32 33.85 -14.78
C LEU A 13 21.92 35.29 -14.37
N GLU A 14 22.72 35.99 -13.57
CA GLU A 14 22.37 37.25 -12.90
C GLU A 14 22.28 38.49 -13.81
N GLU A 15 22.59 38.42 -15.12
CA GLU A 15 22.56 39.60 -16.02
C GLU A 15 21.63 39.47 -17.24
N LYS A 16 20.68 38.52 -17.26
CA LYS A 16 19.71 38.41 -18.36
C LYS A 16 18.37 39.09 -18.02
N PRO A 17 18.06 40.29 -18.56
CA PRO A 17 16.82 41.02 -18.26
C PRO A 17 15.55 40.30 -18.70
N GLU A 18 15.67 39.29 -19.56
CA GLU A 18 14.56 38.43 -20.04
C GLU A 18 14.11 37.42 -18.98
N VAL A 19 15.04 36.95 -18.13
CA VAL A 19 14.74 36.04 -17.01
C VAL A 19 14.05 36.79 -15.86
N ASP A 20 14.47 38.03 -15.59
CA ASP A 20 13.79 38.89 -14.60
C ASP A 20 12.34 39.20 -15.00
N GLN A 21 12.10 39.44 -16.30
CA GLN A 21 10.75 39.65 -16.83
C GLN A 21 9.89 38.39 -16.71
N LEU A 22 10.49 37.21 -16.89
CA LEU A 22 9.83 35.92 -16.65
C LEU A 22 9.39 35.81 -15.18
N PHE A 23 10.26 36.12 -14.22
CA PHE A 23 9.92 36.05 -12.78
C PHE A 23 8.84 37.05 -12.36
N ILE A 24 8.81 38.25 -12.95
CA ILE A 24 7.74 39.24 -12.69
C ILE A 24 6.40 38.70 -13.21
N LYS A 25 6.37 38.19 -14.44
CA LYS A 25 5.17 37.58 -15.04
C LYS A 25 4.72 36.33 -14.27
N ALA A 26 5.67 35.50 -13.86
CA ALA A 26 5.48 34.29 -13.06
C ALA A 26 4.85 34.57 -11.69
N ARG A 27 5.27 35.66 -11.03
CA ARG A 27 4.69 36.10 -9.75
C ARG A 27 3.29 36.68 -9.89
N GLU A 28 2.99 37.39 -10.98
CA GLU A 28 1.66 37.94 -11.23
C GLU A 28 0.64 36.86 -11.64
N GLN A 29 1.08 35.87 -12.42
CA GLN A 29 0.22 34.81 -12.94
C GLN A 29 0.16 33.59 -12.00
N GLY A 30 1.14 33.42 -11.13
CA GLY A 30 1.25 32.29 -10.20
C GLY A 30 1.62 30.97 -10.88
N TYR A 31 2.01 31.00 -12.16
CA TYR A 31 2.54 29.87 -12.94
C TYR A 31 3.38 30.38 -14.11
N VAL A 32 4.18 29.50 -14.71
CA VAL A 32 5.00 29.77 -15.91
C VAL A 32 4.74 28.72 -16.98
N THR A 33 4.68 29.07 -18.27
CA THR A 33 4.52 28.07 -19.33
C THR A 33 5.86 27.66 -19.96
N PRO A 34 5.97 26.48 -20.58
CA PRO A 34 7.19 26.09 -21.32
C PRO A 34 7.54 27.06 -22.46
N ASP A 35 6.54 27.68 -23.09
CA ASP A 35 6.73 28.72 -24.10
C ASP A 35 7.33 30.00 -23.51
N ASP A 36 6.99 30.36 -22.27
CA ASP A 36 7.59 31.51 -21.58
C ASP A 36 9.06 31.25 -21.20
N ILE A 37 9.39 30.00 -20.84
CA ILE A 37 10.78 29.57 -20.57
C ILE A 37 11.60 29.58 -21.86
N LEU A 38 11.02 29.12 -22.98
CA LEU A 38 11.65 29.18 -24.31
C LEU A 38 11.83 30.60 -24.84
N GLN A 39 10.96 31.54 -24.44
CA GLN A 39 11.15 32.96 -24.75
C GLN A 39 12.28 33.59 -23.95
N ALA A 40 12.47 33.20 -22.69
CA ALA A 40 13.56 33.68 -21.84
C ALA A 40 14.91 33.03 -22.18
N ILE A 41 14.91 31.80 -22.69
CA ILE A 41 16.11 31.07 -23.14
C ILE A 41 15.85 30.53 -24.56
N PRO A 42 16.21 31.29 -25.61
CA PRO A 42 15.91 30.94 -27.01
C PRO A 42 16.61 29.67 -27.55
N ALA A 43 17.58 29.12 -26.82
CA ALA A 43 18.35 27.94 -27.20
C ALA A 43 18.64 27.04 -25.98
N PRO A 44 17.63 26.32 -25.45
CA PRO A 44 17.77 25.50 -24.24
C PRO A 44 18.74 24.31 -24.41
N GLU A 45 18.98 23.88 -25.64
CA GLU A 45 19.93 22.79 -25.96
C GLU A 45 21.40 23.21 -25.84
N ALA A 46 21.69 24.52 -25.90
CA ALA A 46 23.05 25.04 -25.90
C ALA A 46 23.59 25.33 -24.49
N ASP A 47 22.70 25.50 -23.51
CA ASP A 47 23.04 25.93 -22.15
C ASP A 47 22.09 25.26 -21.14
N VAL A 48 22.27 23.94 -20.99
CA VAL A 48 21.44 23.08 -20.13
C VAL A 48 21.59 23.48 -18.65
N GLU A 49 22.78 23.95 -18.25
CA GLU A 49 23.04 24.41 -16.88
C GLU A 49 22.20 25.64 -16.52
N ALA A 50 22.07 26.61 -17.43
CA ALA A 50 21.24 27.79 -17.23
C ALA A 50 19.72 27.48 -17.18
N VAL A 51 19.28 26.45 -17.90
CA VAL A 51 17.90 25.97 -17.85
C VAL A 51 17.62 25.30 -16.51
N ASP A 52 18.51 24.41 -16.06
CA ASP A 52 18.38 23.71 -14.78
C ASP A 52 18.37 24.69 -13.60
N GLU A 53 19.23 25.71 -13.60
CA GLU A 53 19.26 26.72 -12.54
C GLU A 53 17.98 27.59 -12.52
N LEU A 54 17.39 27.88 -13.68
CA LEU A 54 16.09 28.54 -13.78
C LEU A 54 14.95 27.68 -13.20
N TYR A 55 14.95 26.38 -13.47
CA TYR A 55 13.96 25.45 -12.91
C TYR A 55 14.10 25.32 -11.38
N ILE A 56 15.32 25.32 -10.85
CA ILE A 56 15.59 25.31 -9.40
C ILE A 56 15.05 26.60 -8.77
N GLN A 57 15.33 27.77 -9.36
CA GLN A 57 14.85 29.05 -8.83
C GLN A 57 13.31 29.18 -8.88
N LEU A 58 12.67 28.66 -9.94
CA LEU A 58 11.20 28.61 -10.03
C LEU A 58 10.59 27.66 -8.98
N ALA A 59 11.27 26.54 -8.69
CA ALA A 59 10.86 25.60 -7.66
C ALA A 59 10.99 26.19 -6.24
N ASP A 60 12.09 26.88 -5.94
CA ASP A 60 12.32 27.55 -4.65
C ASP A 60 11.29 28.67 -4.39
N LEU A 61 10.86 29.36 -5.44
CA LEU A 61 9.81 30.39 -5.36
C LEU A 61 8.39 29.81 -5.40
N ASN A 62 8.26 28.48 -5.45
CA ASN A 62 7.00 27.75 -5.46
C ASN A 62 6.08 28.16 -6.64
N ILE A 63 6.68 28.51 -7.78
CA ILE A 63 5.96 28.90 -9.00
C ILE A 63 5.88 27.68 -9.94
N PRO A 64 4.70 27.07 -10.11
CA PRO A 64 4.55 25.87 -10.93
C PRO A 64 4.70 26.18 -12.42
N VAL A 65 5.46 25.34 -13.12
CA VAL A 65 5.49 25.34 -14.59
C VAL A 65 4.26 24.57 -15.10
N MET A 66 3.35 25.25 -15.79
CA MET A 66 2.07 24.71 -16.26
C MET A 66 1.98 24.76 -17.79
N GLU A 67 1.69 23.61 -18.41
CA GLU A 67 1.21 23.54 -19.81
C GLU A 67 -0.29 23.90 -19.81
N GLU A 68 -0.71 24.94 -20.54
CA GLU A 68 -2.03 25.55 -20.38
C GLU A 68 -3.26 24.62 -20.51
N THR A 69 -4.26 24.93 -19.68
CA THR A 69 -5.73 24.77 -19.79
C THR A 69 -6.33 23.45 -20.25
N ALA A 70 -5.98 22.35 -19.59
CA ALA A 70 -6.99 21.35 -19.29
C ALA A 70 -6.65 20.71 -17.95
N THR A 71 -7.55 20.82 -16.99
CA THR A 71 -7.54 19.92 -15.85
C THR A 71 -7.96 18.54 -16.35
N PRO A 72 -7.16 17.49 -16.14
CA PRO A 72 -7.72 16.18 -15.94
C PRO A 72 -7.62 15.90 -14.44
N ALA A 73 -8.76 15.59 -13.84
CA ALA A 73 -8.96 15.33 -12.41
C ALA A 73 -8.06 14.21 -11.80
N TRP A 74 -7.11 13.66 -12.55
CA TRP A 74 -6.08 12.76 -12.04
C TRP A 74 -4.81 13.47 -11.55
N ALA A 75 -4.53 14.72 -11.94
CA ALA A 75 -3.34 15.45 -11.47
C ALA A 75 -3.41 15.83 -9.97
N ALA A 76 -4.62 16.09 -9.44
CA ALA A 76 -4.83 16.30 -8.00
C ALA A 76 -4.70 15.01 -7.16
N VAL A 77 -4.64 13.84 -7.81
CA VAL A 77 -4.42 12.54 -7.16
C VAL A 77 -2.92 12.20 -7.12
N VAL A 78 -2.09 12.86 -7.93
CA VAL A 78 -0.66 12.52 -8.11
C VAL A 78 0.25 13.23 -7.11
N THR A 79 -0.14 14.36 -6.53
CA THR A 79 0.58 14.95 -5.37
C THR A 79 0.52 14.08 -4.11
N ALA A 80 -0.24 12.99 -4.11
CA ALA A 80 -0.36 12.05 -3.00
C ALA A 80 0.18 10.63 -3.31
N LEU A 81 0.85 10.41 -4.44
CA LEU A 81 1.53 9.13 -4.73
C LEU A 81 3.01 9.24 -4.36
N PRO A 82 3.51 8.52 -3.34
CA PRO A 82 4.88 8.69 -2.88
C PRO A 82 5.89 8.10 -3.87
N HIS A 83 6.85 8.94 -4.22
CA HIS A 83 8.14 8.59 -4.81
C HIS A 83 8.76 7.41 -4.05
N ALA A 84 8.83 6.25 -4.70
CA ALA A 84 9.60 5.10 -4.22
C ALA A 84 11.06 5.29 -4.66
N ASP A 85 11.78 6.16 -3.94
CA ASP A 85 13.21 6.37 -4.17
C ASP A 85 14.04 5.45 -3.29
N GLU A 86 14.51 4.37 -3.90
CA GLU A 86 15.95 4.16 -3.97
C GLU A 86 16.42 4.94 -5.21
N ALA A 87 17.18 6.02 -5.00
CA ALA A 87 17.87 6.84 -6.00
C ALA A 87 17.17 6.96 -7.36
N GLU A 88 16.48 8.09 -7.60
CA GLU A 88 16.09 8.47 -8.97
C GLU A 88 17.36 8.47 -9.85
N PRO A 89 17.51 7.55 -10.84
CA PRO A 89 18.44 7.85 -11.91
C PRO A 89 17.80 8.95 -12.76
N LYS A 90 18.62 9.92 -13.17
CA LYS A 90 18.22 10.95 -14.13
C LYS A 90 17.55 10.28 -15.34
N LEU A 91 16.50 10.90 -15.89
CA LEU A 91 15.75 10.35 -17.03
C LEU A 91 16.65 10.02 -18.23
N ASP A 92 17.81 10.68 -18.33
CA ASP A 92 18.82 10.46 -19.37
C ASP A 92 19.54 9.11 -19.28
N GLU A 93 19.54 8.44 -18.11
CA GLU A 93 20.15 7.10 -17.94
C GLU A 93 19.24 5.96 -18.43
N LEU A 94 18.01 6.25 -18.84
CA LEU A 94 17.13 5.26 -19.47
C LEU A 94 17.45 5.05 -20.96
N GLU A 95 18.31 5.90 -21.54
CA GLU A 95 18.85 5.75 -22.90
C GLU A 95 20.14 4.92 -22.95
N GLU A 96 20.21 3.78 -22.27
CA GLU A 96 21.03 2.63 -22.71
C GLU A 96 20.78 1.38 -21.85
N ILE A 97 19.53 0.92 -21.74
CA ILE A 97 19.33 -0.49 -21.34
C ILE A 97 19.66 -1.33 -22.58
N LYS A 98 20.96 -1.58 -22.80
CA LYS A 98 21.40 -2.72 -23.61
C LYS A 98 20.79 -3.94 -22.98
N ILE A 99 19.71 -4.44 -23.60
CA ILE A 99 19.16 -5.73 -23.25
C ILE A 99 20.24 -6.72 -23.70
N GLU A 100 21.15 -7.05 -22.79
CA GLU A 100 22.04 -8.18 -22.99
C GLU A 100 21.18 -9.35 -23.48
N PRO A 101 21.62 -10.09 -24.50
CA PRO A 101 20.90 -11.26 -24.92
C PRO A 101 20.95 -12.25 -23.77
N ILE A 102 19.87 -12.35 -22.99
CA ILE A 102 19.66 -13.40 -21.97
C ILE A 102 19.43 -14.76 -22.67
N LEU A 103 19.93 -14.97 -23.88
CA LEU A 103 19.51 -16.05 -24.78
C LEU A 103 20.71 -16.69 -25.47
N GLU A 104 21.68 -17.14 -24.68
CA GLU A 104 22.43 -18.36 -24.98
C GLU A 104 22.25 -19.29 -23.79
N ILE A 105 21.14 -20.02 -23.79
CA ILE A 105 20.82 -20.98 -22.74
C ILE A 105 20.67 -22.35 -23.41
N ASP A 106 21.56 -23.26 -23.05
CA ASP A 106 21.62 -24.65 -23.50
C ASP A 106 20.28 -25.39 -23.29
N ASP A 107 19.91 -26.24 -24.24
CA ASP A 107 18.54 -26.76 -24.43
C ASP A 107 18.10 -27.79 -23.37
N GLN A 108 19.01 -28.26 -22.51
CA GLN A 108 18.78 -29.48 -21.72
C GLN A 108 18.19 -29.28 -20.30
N ASP A 109 18.24 -28.07 -19.72
CA ASP A 109 17.77 -27.81 -18.32
C ASP A 109 16.47 -26.98 -18.23
N ALA A 110 15.75 -26.81 -19.35
CA ALA A 110 14.72 -25.77 -19.47
C ALA A 110 13.28 -26.21 -19.22
N MET A 111 13.06 -27.38 -18.61
CA MET A 111 11.72 -27.85 -18.25
C MET A 111 11.29 -27.52 -16.81
N ASP A 112 12.24 -27.23 -15.92
CA ASP A 112 11.93 -27.15 -14.47
C ASP A 112 11.74 -25.73 -13.92
N ASP A 113 12.14 -24.68 -14.66
CA ASP A 113 11.99 -23.29 -14.23
C ASP A 113 10.96 -22.53 -15.09
N PRO A 114 9.76 -22.22 -14.55
CA PRO A 114 8.74 -21.44 -15.24
C PRO A 114 9.21 -20.05 -15.70
N VAL A 115 10.17 -19.42 -15.00
CA VAL A 115 10.73 -18.12 -15.38
C VAL A 115 11.51 -18.25 -16.69
N ARG A 116 12.36 -19.27 -16.82
CA ARG A 116 13.16 -19.51 -18.04
C ARG A 116 12.28 -19.82 -19.24
N VAL A 117 11.23 -20.62 -19.04
CA VAL A 117 10.23 -20.90 -20.09
C VAL A 117 9.57 -19.59 -20.57
N TYR A 118 9.14 -18.73 -19.64
CA TYR A 118 8.54 -17.45 -19.98
C TYR A 118 9.51 -16.52 -20.73
N LEU A 119 10.75 -16.37 -20.24
CA LEU A 119 11.77 -15.52 -20.88
C LEU A 119 12.10 -15.96 -22.31
N ARG A 120 12.14 -17.27 -22.55
CA ARG A 120 12.32 -17.83 -23.89
C ARG A 120 11.17 -17.45 -24.83
N GLU A 121 9.93 -17.58 -24.37
CA GLU A 121 8.75 -17.32 -25.22
C GLU A 121 8.66 -15.84 -25.62
N ILE A 122 8.87 -14.92 -24.67
CA ILE A 122 8.87 -13.48 -24.98
C ILE A 122 10.08 -13.06 -25.83
N GLY A 123 11.17 -13.82 -25.78
CA GLY A 123 12.37 -13.60 -26.58
C GLY A 123 12.18 -13.89 -28.08
N ARG A 124 11.17 -14.70 -28.45
CA ARG A 124 10.85 -15.01 -29.85
C ARG A 124 10.20 -13.85 -30.60
N VAL A 125 9.58 -12.92 -29.88
CA VAL A 125 8.89 -11.77 -30.48
C VAL A 125 9.90 -10.66 -30.78
N SER A 126 9.90 -10.15 -32.00
CA SER A 126 10.78 -9.06 -32.43
C SER A 126 10.38 -7.74 -31.77
N LEU A 127 11.38 -6.91 -31.44
CA LEU A 127 11.17 -5.56 -30.93
C LEU A 127 10.57 -4.66 -32.02
N LEU A 128 9.74 -3.70 -31.60
CA LEU A 128 9.15 -2.70 -32.48
C LEU A 128 10.06 -1.49 -32.60
N THR A 129 9.98 -0.84 -33.75
CA THR A 129 10.56 0.48 -34.00
C THR A 129 9.52 1.58 -33.76
N GLY A 130 9.96 2.81 -33.49
CA GLY A 130 9.05 3.95 -33.28
C GLY A 130 8.01 4.16 -34.38
N PRO A 131 8.35 4.09 -35.68
CA PRO A 131 7.36 4.16 -36.75
C PRO A 131 6.33 3.02 -36.72
N GLU A 132 6.74 1.81 -36.36
CA GLU A 132 5.84 0.66 -36.25
C GLU A 132 4.86 0.81 -35.08
N GLU A 133 5.29 1.40 -33.95
CA GLU A 133 4.42 1.73 -32.82
C GLU A 133 3.28 2.67 -33.25
N VAL A 134 3.60 3.69 -34.07
CA VAL A 134 2.61 4.63 -34.60
C VAL A 134 1.62 3.94 -35.55
N VAL A 135 2.09 3.00 -36.39
CA VAL A 135 1.22 2.21 -37.28
C VAL A 135 0.25 1.34 -36.47
N LEU A 136 0.73 0.71 -35.40
CA LEU A 136 -0.11 -0.09 -34.50
C LEU A 136 -1.10 0.79 -33.74
N GLY A 137 -0.68 1.95 -33.25
CA GLY A 137 -1.55 2.94 -32.59
C GLY A 137 -2.72 3.38 -33.49
N LYS A 138 -2.44 3.72 -34.74
CA LYS A 138 -3.47 4.06 -35.75
C LYS A 138 -4.43 2.91 -36.03
N ALA A 139 -3.94 1.67 -36.07
CA ALA A 139 -4.79 0.50 -36.26
C ALA A 139 -5.69 0.24 -35.04
N MET A 140 -5.19 0.47 -33.82
CA MET A 140 -5.95 0.36 -32.59
C MET A 140 -7.06 1.41 -32.50
N GLU A 141 -6.76 2.67 -32.85
CA GLU A 141 -7.74 3.75 -32.87
C GLU A 141 -8.87 3.47 -33.85
N ARG A 142 -8.54 3.06 -35.09
CA ARG A 142 -9.55 2.63 -36.08
C ARG A 142 -10.41 1.49 -35.56
N GLY A 143 -9.80 0.49 -34.92
CA GLY A 143 -10.54 -0.63 -34.31
C GLY A 143 -11.48 -0.19 -33.18
N LEU A 144 -11.11 0.82 -32.39
CA LEU A 144 -11.95 1.38 -31.33
C LEU A 144 -13.14 2.13 -31.90
N VAL A 145 -12.91 3.00 -32.90
CA VAL A 145 -13.97 3.73 -33.62
C VAL A 145 -14.92 2.74 -34.29
N ALA A 146 -14.39 1.69 -34.92
CA ALA A 146 -15.19 0.66 -35.55
C ALA A 146 -16.08 -0.09 -34.54
N ARG A 147 -15.53 -0.44 -33.36
CA ARG A 147 -16.28 -1.05 -32.27
C ARG A 147 -17.40 -0.15 -31.75
N GLN A 148 -17.16 1.15 -31.60
CA GLN A 148 -18.17 2.11 -31.15
C GLN A 148 -19.31 2.26 -32.18
N ARG A 149 -18.97 2.34 -33.48
CA ARG A 149 -19.98 2.40 -34.56
C ARG A 149 -20.81 1.12 -34.65
N LEU A 150 -20.19 -0.05 -34.51
CA LEU A 150 -20.90 -1.33 -34.46
C LEU A 150 -21.87 -1.41 -33.26
N ALA A 151 -21.49 -0.82 -32.12
CA ALA A 151 -22.35 -0.76 -30.94
C ALA A 151 -23.52 0.23 -31.10
N ALA A 152 -23.30 1.34 -31.80
CA ALA A 152 -24.33 2.35 -32.06
C ALA A 152 -25.44 1.88 -33.02
N GLY A 153 -25.19 0.83 -33.82
CA GLY A 153 -26.20 0.23 -34.70
C GLY A 153 -26.51 1.01 -35.98
N THR A 154 -25.77 2.08 -36.27
CA THR A 154 -25.92 2.89 -37.48
C THR A 154 -24.89 2.49 -38.55
N TYR A 155 -25.22 1.50 -39.39
CA TYR A 155 -24.36 1.07 -40.50
C TYR A 155 -25.12 0.23 -41.54
N ASN A 156 -24.61 0.23 -42.78
CA ASN A 156 -25.07 -0.64 -43.87
C ASN A 156 -24.45 -2.04 -43.80
N PHE A 157 -24.97 -3.01 -44.57
CA PHE A 157 -24.42 -4.37 -44.60
C PHE A 157 -22.94 -4.41 -45.03
N ASP A 158 -22.56 -3.64 -46.05
CA ASP A 158 -21.17 -3.56 -46.53
C ASP A 158 -20.26 -2.85 -45.51
N GLU A 159 -20.76 -1.78 -44.88
CA GLU A 159 -20.06 -1.06 -43.82
C GLU A 159 -19.83 -1.96 -42.59
N ARG A 160 -20.79 -2.83 -42.26
CA ARG A 160 -20.64 -3.80 -41.17
C ARG A 160 -19.42 -4.69 -41.38
N VAL A 161 -19.24 -5.23 -42.59
CA VAL A 161 -18.11 -6.11 -42.91
C VAL A 161 -16.78 -5.37 -42.77
N GLN A 162 -16.72 -4.11 -43.22
CA GLN A 162 -15.54 -3.26 -43.06
C GLN A 162 -15.23 -2.97 -41.59
N LEU A 163 -16.24 -2.56 -40.81
CA LEU A 163 -16.09 -2.27 -39.39
C LEU A 163 -15.67 -3.53 -38.60
N GLU A 164 -16.22 -4.70 -38.91
CA GLU A 164 -15.79 -5.97 -38.30
C GLU A 164 -14.32 -6.28 -38.62
N SER A 165 -13.88 -6.01 -39.85
CA SER A 165 -12.48 -6.17 -40.26
C SER A 165 -11.55 -5.20 -39.52
N GLU A 166 -11.91 -3.91 -39.45
CA GLU A 166 -11.14 -2.90 -38.72
C GLU A 166 -11.06 -3.21 -37.21
N MET A 167 -12.16 -3.67 -36.62
CA MET A 167 -12.19 -4.12 -35.22
C MET A 167 -11.22 -5.28 -35.00
N ARG A 168 -11.21 -6.30 -35.89
CA ARG A 168 -10.26 -7.41 -35.80
C ARG A 168 -8.81 -6.94 -35.91
N MET A 169 -8.53 -6.05 -36.85
CA MET A 169 -7.20 -5.46 -37.02
C MET A 169 -6.76 -4.68 -35.79
N GLY A 170 -7.65 -3.93 -35.14
CA GLY A 170 -7.35 -3.24 -33.89
C GLY A 170 -7.03 -4.20 -32.74
N VAL A 171 -7.74 -5.32 -32.62
CA VAL A 171 -7.44 -6.35 -31.62
C VAL A 171 -6.07 -7.00 -31.86
N ILE A 172 -5.74 -7.31 -33.11
CA ILE A 172 -4.43 -7.85 -33.49
C ILE A 172 -3.32 -6.83 -33.21
N ALA A 173 -3.54 -5.56 -33.56
CA ALA A 173 -2.57 -4.50 -33.32
C ALA A 173 -2.29 -4.31 -31.82
N ARG A 174 -3.34 -4.30 -31.00
CA ARG A 174 -3.24 -4.26 -29.54
C ARG A 174 -2.40 -5.42 -29.01
N ARG A 175 -2.72 -6.65 -29.44
CA ARG A 175 -1.98 -7.86 -29.04
C ARG A 175 -0.51 -7.78 -29.41
N ARG A 176 -0.21 -7.37 -30.65
CA ARG A 176 1.16 -7.24 -31.15
C ARG A 176 1.95 -6.17 -30.40
N LEU A 177 1.33 -5.03 -30.08
CA LEU A 177 1.96 -3.97 -29.29
C LEU A 177 2.27 -4.44 -27.86
N THR A 178 1.37 -5.22 -27.24
CA THR A 178 1.62 -5.83 -25.93
C THR A 178 2.75 -6.85 -25.99
N GLU A 179 2.70 -7.82 -26.92
CA GLU A 179 3.68 -8.92 -27.00
C GLU A 179 5.11 -8.42 -27.24
N ALA A 180 5.30 -7.43 -28.11
CA ALA A 180 6.62 -6.85 -28.38
C ALA A 180 7.22 -6.10 -27.18
N ASN A 181 6.39 -5.67 -26.22
CA ASN A 181 6.80 -4.90 -25.05
C ASN A 181 6.88 -5.73 -23.76
N LEU A 182 6.65 -7.05 -23.81
CA LEU A 182 6.76 -7.92 -22.62
C LEU A 182 8.16 -7.90 -21.99
N ARG A 183 9.21 -7.68 -22.79
CA ARG A 183 10.59 -7.56 -22.30
C ARG A 183 10.82 -6.31 -21.45
N LEU A 184 10.10 -5.22 -21.74
CA LEU A 184 10.13 -3.99 -20.93
C LEU A 184 9.56 -4.24 -19.53
N VAL A 185 8.51 -5.05 -19.42
CA VAL A 185 7.94 -5.40 -18.11
C VAL A 185 8.96 -6.15 -17.26
N VAL A 186 9.68 -7.10 -17.84
CA VAL A 186 10.74 -7.85 -17.15
C VAL A 186 11.85 -6.92 -16.66
N SER A 187 12.31 -5.98 -17.50
CA SER A 187 13.39 -5.06 -17.10
C SER A 187 12.97 -4.12 -15.95
N VAL A 188 11.70 -3.69 -15.92
CA VAL A 188 11.14 -2.90 -14.81
C VAL A 188 10.97 -3.77 -13.56
N ALA A 189 10.39 -4.97 -13.69
CA ALA A 189 10.09 -5.87 -12.57
C ALA A 189 11.34 -6.36 -11.83
N LYS A 190 12.47 -6.54 -12.54
CA LYS A 190 13.76 -6.93 -11.94
C LYS A 190 14.21 -6.01 -10.80
N LYS A 191 13.85 -4.71 -10.84
CA LYS A 191 14.20 -3.73 -9.80
C LYS A 191 13.45 -3.96 -8.48
N TYR A 192 12.39 -4.77 -8.48
CA TYR A 192 11.52 -5.01 -7.33
C TYR A 192 11.67 -6.42 -6.73
N ILE A 193 12.66 -7.19 -7.20
CA ILE A 193 12.97 -8.52 -6.66
C ILE A 193 13.37 -8.38 -5.18
N GLY A 194 12.92 -9.33 -4.35
CA GLY A 194 13.24 -9.35 -2.92
C GLY A 194 12.34 -8.47 -2.04
N ARG A 195 11.29 -7.86 -2.60
CA ARG A 195 10.31 -7.05 -1.84
C ARG A 195 9.08 -7.85 -1.37
N GLY A 196 9.22 -9.15 -1.14
CA GLY A 196 8.15 -10.03 -0.62
C GLY A 196 7.23 -10.67 -1.67
N MET A 197 7.49 -10.48 -2.96
CA MET A 197 6.73 -11.08 -4.07
C MET A 197 7.67 -11.81 -5.04
N SER A 198 7.21 -12.90 -5.65
CA SER A 198 8.00 -13.65 -6.64
C SER A 198 8.20 -12.83 -7.92
N LEU A 199 9.28 -13.10 -8.67
CA LEU A 199 9.52 -12.41 -9.94
C LEU A 199 8.40 -12.65 -10.97
N LEU A 200 7.81 -13.85 -10.99
CA LEU A 200 6.70 -14.15 -11.89
C LEU A 200 5.48 -13.29 -11.56
N ASP A 201 5.13 -13.16 -10.29
CA ASP A 201 3.98 -12.37 -9.88
C ASP A 201 4.20 -10.88 -10.17
N LEU A 202 5.41 -10.36 -9.92
CA LEU A 202 5.80 -9.00 -10.31
C LEU A 202 5.67 -8.78 -11.82
N ILE A 203 6.09 -9.76 -12.64
CA ILE A 203 5.94 -9.71 -14.09
C ILE A 203 4.45 -9.73 -14.49
N GLN A 204 3.61 -10.56 -13.87
CA GLN A 204 2.19 -10.62 -14.20
C GLN A 204 1.48 -9.30 -13.88
N GLU A 205 1.75 -8.72 -12.71
CA GLU A 205 1.18 -7.42 -12.32
C GLU A 205 1.70 -6.29 -13.23
N GLY A 206 2.97 -6.34 -13.60
CA GLY A 206 3.55 -5.46 -14.61
C GLY A 206 2.91 -5.61 -15.99
N ASN A 207 2.57 -6.83 -16.42
CA ASN A 207 1.88 -7.10 -17.68
C ASN A 207 0.47 -6.50 -17.67
N ILE A 208 -0.24 -6.55 -16.53
CA ILE A 208 -1.53 -5.86 -16.36
C ILE A 208 -1.36 -4.34 -16.51
N GLY A 209 -0.30 -3.77 -15.91
CA GLY A 209 0.08 -2.37 -16.10
C GLY A 209 0.36 -2.02 -17.57
N LEU A 210 1.13 -2.85 -18.27
CA LEU A 210 1.43 -2.70 -19.70
C LEU A 210 0.16 -2.72 -20.55
N ILE A 211 -0.76 -3.66 -20.30
CA ILE A 211 -2.03 -3.73 -21.05
C ILE A 211 -2.82 -2.43 -20.89
N ARG A 212 -2.89 -1.88 -19.67
CA ARG A 212 -3.54 -0.57 -19.43
C ARG A 212 -2.83 0.57 -20.16
N ALA A 213 -1.50 0.54 -20.23
CA ALA A 213 -0.72 1.52 -21.00
C ALA A 213 -1.05 1.43 -22.49
N VAL A 214 -1.10 0.22 -23.05
CA VAL A 214 -1.47 -0.01 -24.45
C VAL A 214 -2.87 0.52 -24.74
N GLU A 215 -3.85 0.30 -23.85
CA GLU A 215 -5.22 0.79 -24.06
C GLU A 215 -5.35 2.31 -24.06
N LYS A 216 -4.44 3.02 -23.37
CA LYS A 216 -4.46 4.49 -23.23
C LYS A 216 -3.37 5.19 -24.03
N PHE A 217 -2.62 4.45 -24.85
CA PHE A 217 -1.52 5.01 -25.61
C PHE A 217 -2.02 5.98 -26.67
N ASP A 218 -1.42 7.17 -26.68
CA ASP A 218 -1.70 8.23 -27.64
C ASP A 218 -0.45 8.50 -28.49
N TYR A 219 -0.54 8.16 -29.77
CA TYR A 219 0.57 8.30 -30.71
C TYR A 219 0.72 9.74 -31.23
N HIS A 220 -0.23 10.64 -30.99
CA HIS A 220 -0.15 12.04 -31.44
C HIS A 220 0.88 12.85 -30.65
N LYS A 221 1.18 12.43 -29.42
CA LYS A 221 2.11 13.14 -28.52
C LYS A 221 3.59 13.00 -28.91
N GLY A 222 3.92 12.13 -29.86
CA GLY A 222 5.28 12.00 -30.40
C GLY A 222 6.32 11.33 -29.48
N TYR A 223 5.98 11.01 -28.23
CA TYR A 223 6.86 10.27 -27.33
C TYR A 223 6.87 8.75 -27.62
N LYS A 224 8.01 8.09 -27.38
CA LYS A 224 8.15 6.64 -27.49
C LYS A 224 7.18 5.92 -26.54
N PHE A 225 6.64 4.77 -26.95
CA PHE A 225 5.72 4.00 -26.12
C PHE A 225 6.35 3.56 -24.79
N SER A 226 7.65 3.21 -24.80
CA SER A 226 8.39 2.75 -23.62
C SER A 226 8.36 3.75 -22.45
N THR A 227 8.51 5.05 -22.73
CA THR A 227 8.48 6.13 -21.72
C THR A 227 7.13 6.15 -20.99
N TYR A 228 6.03 6.08 -21.75
CA TYR A 228 4.68 6.06 -21.21
C TYR A 228 4.35 4.74 -20.48
N ALA A 229 4.72 3.61 -21.08
CA ALA A 229 4.42 2.29 -20.53
C ALA A 229 5.14 2.05 -19.20
N THR A 230 6.37 2.53 -19.05
CA THR A 230 7.16 2.39 -17.82
C THR A 230 6.41 2.92 -16.60
N TRP A 231 5.69 4.03 -16.73
CA TRP A 231 4.90 4.61 -15.63
C TRP A 231 3.78 3.66 -15.17
N TRP A 232 2.99 3.13 -16.11
CA TRP A 232 1.88 2.21 -15.79
C TRP A 232 2.37 0.87 -15.25
N ILE A 233 3.47 0.35 -15.79
CA ILE A 233 4.10 -0.89 -15.31
C ILE A 233 4.57 -0.69 -13.86
N ARG A 234 5.30 0.39 -13.59
CA ARG A 234 5.80 0.73 -12.26
C ARG A 234 4.68 0.89 -11.24
N GLN A 235 3.61 1.60 -11.62
CA GLN A 235 2.45 1.83 -10.76
C GLN A 235 1.73 0.52 -10.43
N ALA A 236 1.54 -0.36 -11.42
CA ALA A 236 0.90 -1.65 -11.21
C ALA A 236 1.72 -2.53 -10.26
N ILE A 237 3.03 -2.64 -10.49
CA ILE A 237 3.94 -3.43 -9.65
C ILE A 237 3.98 -2.89 -8.21
N THR A 238 4.20 -1.59 -8.04
CA THR A 238 4.28 -0.97 -6.70
C THR A 238 2.99 -1.16 -5.92
N ARG A 239 1.84 -1.01 -6.59
CA ARG A 239 0.53 -1.26 -5.98
C ARG A 239 0.36 -2.72 -5.58
N ALA A 240 0.72 -3.66 -6.45
CA ALA A 240 0.61 -5.08 -6.16
C ALA A 240 1.48 -5.51 -4.98
N ILE A 241 2.69 -4.97 -4.88
CA ILE A 241 3.58 -5.18 -3.72
C ILE A 241 2.89 -4.68 -2.45
N ALA A 242 2.37 -3.45 -2.45
CA ALA A 242 1.67 -2.91 -1.29
C ALA A 242 0.43 -3.74 -0.90
N ASP A 243 -0.28 -4.29 -1.89
CA ASP A 243 -1.53 -5.01 -1.68
C ASP A 243 -1.34 -6.49 -1.26
N GLN A 244 -0.28 -7.16 -1.73
CA GLN A 244 -0.14 -8.62 -1.66
C GLN A 244 1.18 -9.13 -1.07
N ALA A 245 2.24 -8.31 -0.98
CA ALA A 245 3.57 -8.81 -0.58
C ALA A 245 3.69 -9.23 0.90
N ARG A 246 2.70 -8.89 1.74
CA ARG A 246 2.70 -9.20 3.16
C ARG A 246 1.65 -10.26 3.50
N THR A 247 2.02 -11.20 4.37
CA THR A 247 1.13 -12.24 4.91
C THR A 247 -0.11 -11.63 5.57
N ILE A 248 0.09 -10.54 6.33
CA ILE A 248 -1.01 -9.73 6.87
C ILE A 248 -1.11 -8.48 6.00
N ARG A 249 -2.20 -8.38 5.25
CA ARG A 249 -2.46 -7.26 4.35
C ARG A 249 -2.54 -5.94 5.12
N ILE A 250 -1.79 -4.95 4.67
CA ILE A 250 -1.79 -3.58 5.19
C ILE A 250 -2.37 -2.66 4.09
N PRO A 251 -3.25 -1.69 4.43
CA PRO A 251 -3.72 -0.71 3.45
C PRO A 251 -2.59 0.10 2.79
N VAL A 252 -2.74 0.46 1.52
CA VAL A 252 -1.68 1.14 0.73
C VAL A 252 -1.13 2.39 1.42
N HIS A 253 -1.98 3.29 1.92
CA HIS A 253 -1.54 4.51 2.61
C HIS A 253 -0.68 4.24 3.87
N MET A 254 -0.84 3.09 4.51
CA MET A 254 0.01 2.69 5.63
C MET A 254 1.36 2.16 5.15
N VAL A 255 1.40 1.44 4.02
CA VAL A 255 2.67 1.03 3.36
C VAL A 255 3.47 2.26 2.93
N GLU A 256 2.80 3.27 2.40
CA GLU A 256 3.38 4.56 2.04
C GLU A 256 3.99 5.27 3.27
N ALA A 257 3.26 5.29 4.39
CA ALA A 257 3.75 5.83 5.64
C ALA A 257 4.97 5.07 6.18
N ILE A 258 4.98 3.73 6.08
CA ILE A 258 6.12 2.88 6.44
C ILE A 258 7.34 3.22 5.59
N ASN A 259 7.18 3.32 4.26
CA ASN A 259 8.29 3.66 3.36
C ASN A 259 8.84 5.07 3.63
N LYS A 260 7.97 6.05 3.92
CA LYS A 260 8.40 7.38 4.35
C LYS A 260 9.17 7.32 5.68
N LEU A 261 8.67 6.56 6.65
CA LEU A 261 9.34 6.36 7.94
C LEU A 261 10.72 5.74 7.77
N VAL A 262 10.87 4.70 6.95
CA VAL A 262 12.16 4.07 6.68
C VAL A 262 13.14 5.06 6.04
N ARG A 263 12.69 5.89 5.09
CA ARG A 263 13.52 6.93 4.46
C ARG A 263 13.98 7.99 5.45
N VAL A 264 13.03 8.56 6.21
CA VAL A 264 13.33 9.56 7.24
C VAL A 264 14.27 9.00 8.29
N THR A 265 14.03 7.78 8.76
CA THR A 265 14.89 7.11 9.74
C THR A 265 16.30 6.93 9.21
N ARG A 266 16.48 6.43 7.97
CA ARG A 266 17.81 6.27 7.36
C ARG A 266 18.55 7.60 7.22
N ARG A 267 17.86 8.66 6.77
CA ARG A 267 18.44 10.02 6.68
C ARG A 267 18.88 10.54 8.05
N LEU A 268 18.02 10.43 9.06
CA LEU A 268 18.32 10.86 10.43
C LEU A 268 19.47 10.07 11.06
N VAL A 269 19.57 8.75 10.80
CA VAL A 269 20.72 7.95 11.25
C VAL A 269 22.03 8.48 10.66
N GLN A 270 22.02 8.89 9.38
CA GLN A 270 23.18 9.46 8.72
C GLN A 270 23.58 10.83 9.29
N GLU A 271 22.60 11.69 9.59
CA GLU A 271 22.83 13.04 10.13
C GLU A 271 23.24 13.03 11.61
N LEU A 272 22.57 12.21 12.43
CA LEU A 272 22.75 12.19 13.88
C LEU A 272 23.87 11.23 14.33
N GLY A 273 24.26 10.26 13.50
CA GLY A 273 25.22 9.21 13.86
C GLY A 273 24.73 8.26 14.96
N ARG A 274 23.43 8.28 15.27
CA ARG A 274 22.75 7.41 16.25
C ARG A 274 21.34 7.07 15.78
N GLU A 275 20.70 6.09 16.42
CA GLU A 275 19.29 5.82 16.17
C GLU A 275 18.41 7.01 16.61
N PRO A 276 17.51 7.50 15.73
CA PRO A 276 16.64 8.62 16.04
C PRO A 276 15.50 8.21 16.99
N THR A 277 15.04 9.14 17.81
CA THR A 277 13.89 8.91 18.69
C THR A 277 12.57 9.00 17.91
N SER A 278 11.49 8.41 18.44
CA SER A 278 10.17 8.50 17.80
C SER A 278 9.66 9.93 17.68
N GLU A 279 10.08 10.83 18.58
CA GLU A 279 9.77 12.27 18.54
C GLU A 279 10.53 12.97 17.40
N GLU A 280 11.81 12.68 17.22
CA GLU A 280 12.64 13.21 16.13
C GLU A 280 12.11 12.77 14.76
N ILE A 281 11.72 11.49 14.64
CA ILE A 281 11.08 10.96 13.44
C ILE A 281 9.72 11.64 13.19
N ALA A 282 8.93 11.86 14.24
CA ALA A 282 7.60 12.46 14.11
C ALA A 282 7.66 13.89 13.55
N LEU A 283 8.68 14.66 13.95
CA LEU A 283 8.94 16.01 13.41
C LEU A 283 9.25 15.96 11.91
N GLU A 284 10.15 15.07 11.48
CA GLU A 284 10.51 14.97 10.06
C GLU A 284 9.47 14.29 9.17
N MET A 285 8.54 13.52 9.77
CA MET A 285 7.48 12.87 9.02
C MET A 285 6.39 13.84 8.54
N GLY A 286 6.41 15.11 8.94
CA GLY A 286 5.41 16.12 8.55
C GLY A 286 4.01 15.76 9.08
N LEU A 287 3.94 15.16 10.27
CA LEU A 287 2.68 14.78 10.92
C LEU A 287 2.05 15.93 11.72
N LEU A 288 2.82 16.99 11.95
CA LEU A 288 2.44 18.18 12.70
C LEU A 288 2.08 19.32 11.73
N PRO A 289 1.24 20.28 12.13
CA PRO A 289 1.07 21.52 11.38
C PRO A 289 2.40 22.28 11.28
N GLU A 290 2.66 22.92 10.13
CA GLU A 290 3.92 23.64 9.86
C GLU A 290 4.27 24.67 10.94
N GLN A 291 3.27 25.38 11.47
CA GLN A 291 3.43 26.36 12.56
C GLN A 291 3.93 25.68 13.85
N THR A 292 3.30 24.57 14.22
CA THR A 292 3.66 23.80 15.43
C THR A 292 5.03 23.16 15.29
N GLU A 293 5.38 22.66 14.11
CA GLU A 293 6.71 22.11 13.81
C GLU A 293 7.80 23.18 13.94
N ALA A 294 7.57 24.37 13.38
CA ALA A 294 8.49 25.50 13.48
C ALA A 294 8.70 25.94 14.94
N GLU A 295 7.62 26.08 15.73
CA GLU A 295 7.69 26.42 17.16
C GLU A 295 8.47 25.36 17.96
N ILE A 296 8.26 24.07 17.68
CA ILE A 296 9.00 22.99 18.33
C ILE A 296 10.48 23.05 17.95
N ARG A 297 10.81 23.21 16.67
CA ARG A 297 12.21 23.32 16.21
C ARG A 297 12.90 24.54 16.82
N GLU A 298 12.22 25.69 16.90
CA GLU A 298 12.75 26.90 17.54
C GLU A 298 13.07 26.63 19.02
N CYS A 299 12.13 26.07 19.77
CA CYS A 299 12.32 25.71 21.18
C CYS A 299 13.50 24.75 21.38
N LEU A 300 13.63 23.72 20.52
CA LEU A 300 14.74 22.76 20.57
C LEU A 300 16.09 23.42 20.26
N SER A 301 16.13 24.33 19.27
CA SER A 301 17.35 25.07 18.92
C SER A 301 17.84 25.98 20.05
N MET A 302 16.90 26.62 20.76
CA MET A 302 17.19 27.50 21.90
C MET A 302 17.36 26.75 23.22
N ARG A 303 17.23 25.40 23.21
CA ARG A 303 17.23 24.53 24.41
C ARG A 303 16.22 24.99 25.48
N MET A 304 15.09 25.51 25.04
CA MET A 304 13.99 25.92 25.92
C MET A 304 13.07 24.72 26.23
N PRO A 305 12.44 24.68 27.41
CA PRO A 305 11.44 23.67 27.70
C PRO A 305 10.21 23.87 26.80
N LEU A 306 9.73 22.78 26.20
CA LEU A 306 8.52 22.77 25.39
C LEU A 306 7.29 23.16 26.22
N HIS A 307 6.45 24.02 25.66
CA HIS A 307 5.17 24.36 26.28
C HIS A 307 4.30 23.08 26.40
N PRO A 308 3.51 22.88 27.47
CA PRO A 308 2.78 21.63 27.69
C PRO A 308 1.87 21.18 26.53
N HIS A 309 1.30 22.14 25.80
CA HIS A 309 0.48 21.84 24.61
C HIS A 309 1.33 21.26 23.47
N LEU A 310 2.49 21.86 23.17
CA LEU A 310 3.42 21.40 22.13
C LEU A 310 3.99 20.02 22.46
N ALA A 311 4.34 19.77 23.71
CA ALA A 311 4.80 18.47 24.17
C ALA A 311 3.73 17.38 24.01
N THR A 312 2.46 17.71 24.26
CA THR A 312 1.34 16.77 24.09
C THR A 312 1.10 16.42 22.62
N GLU A 313 1.16 17.42 21.73
CA GLU A 313 1.03 17.20 20.28
C GLU A 313 2.19 16.37 19.71
N LEU A 314 3.43 16.65 20.14
CA LEU A 314 4.61 15.88 19.76
C LEU A 314 4.51 14.41 20.21
N GLU A 315 4.11 14.18 21.47
CA GLU A 315 3.92 12.83 22.00
C GLU A 315 2.83 12.07 21.22
N ARG A 316 1.73 12.74 20.87
CA ARG A 316 0.66 12.15 20.05
C ARG A 316 1.19 11.69 18.69
N CYS A 317 2.01 12.51 18.02
CA CYS A 317 2.63 12.10 16.76
C CYS A 317 3.67 10.99 16.96
N ALA A 318 4.44 11.00 18.06
CA ALA A 318 5.37 9.93 18.40
C ALA A 318 4.66 8.59 18.68
N VAL A 319 3.47 8.60 19.31
CA VAL A 319 2.61 7.40 19.41
C VAL A 319 2.25 6.87 18.03
N LYS A 320 1.84 7.74 17.09
CA LYS A 320 1.49 7.34 15.72
C LYS A 320 2.70 6.74 14.98
N VAL A 321 3.90 7.30 15.14
CA VAL A 321 5.14 6.72 14.61
C VAL A 321 5.38 5.33 15.18
N ARG A 322 5.22 5.13 16.50
CA ARG A 322 5.35 3.81 17.14
C ARG A 322 4.30 2.81 16.62
N GLU A 323 3.08 3.24 16.37
CA GLU A 323 2.05 2.40 15.75
C GLU A 323 2.43 1.97 14.32
N ILE A 324 2.96 2.89 13.51
CA ILE A 324 3.46 2.58 12.16
C ILE A 324 4.63 1.59 12.25
N MET A 325 5.56 1.77 13.19
CA MET A 325 6.67 0.84 13.41
C MET A 325 6.18 -0.55 13.81
N LYS A 326 5.17 -0.65 14.69
CA LYS A 326 4.53 -1.94 15.05
C LYS A 326 3.87 -2.60 13.85
N ALA A 327 3.12 -1.82 13.06
CA ALA A 327 2.48 -2.34 11.85
C ALA A 327 3.48 -2.78 10.78
N SER A 328 4.69 -2.23 10.77
CA SER A 328 5.76 -2.62 9.83
C SER A 328 6.39 -3.97 10.14
N GLN A 329 6.21 -4.52 11.35
CA GLN A 329 6.81 -5.79 11.76
C GLN A 329 6.26 -6.95 10.93
N GLU A 330 7.16 -7.85 10.52
CA GLU A 330 6.79 -9.05 9.77
C GLU A 330 6.64 -10.24 10.73
N PRO A 331 5.64 -11.10 10.52
CA PRO A 331 5.48 -12.30 11.33
C PRO A 331 6.66 -13.26 11.10
N VAL A 332 7.08 -13.94 12.16
CA VAL A 332 8.15 -14.94 12.12
C VAL A 332 7.53 -16.34 11.94
N SER A 333 8.25 -17.23 11.26
CA SER A 333 7.82 -18.62 11.10
C SER A 333 7.85 -19.36 12.44
N LEU A 334 6.83 -20.17 12.70
CA LEU A 334 6.84 -21.07 13.87
C LEU A 334 7.87 -22.20 13.73
N GLU A 335 8.27 -22.50 12.49
CA GLU A 335 9.32 -23.46 12.14
C GLU A 335 10.72 -22.84 12.24
N THR A 336 10.86 -21.61 12.75
CA THR A 336 12.19 -21.06 13.01
C THR A 336 12.83 -21.85 14.17
N PRO A 337 13.99 -22.50 13.96
CA PRO A 337 14.65 -23.27 15.01
C PRO A 337 15.12 -22.34 16.14
N ILE A 338 15.01 -22.81 17.38
CA ILE A 338 15.44 -22.09 18.58
C ILE A 338 16.53 -22.88 19.30
N GLY A 339 17.67 -22.24 19.53
CA GLY A 339 18.80 -22.82 20.24
C GLY A 339 19.86 -23.42 19.29
N GLU A 340 20.84 -24.10 19.88
CA GLU A 340 21.90 -24.80 19.13
C GLU A 340 21.48 -26.22 18.70
N GLU A 341 20.45 -26.78 19.34
CA GLU A 341 19.88 -28.08 19.01
C GLU A 341 18.78 -27.89 17.95
N GLU A 342 18.95 -28.49 16.77
CA GLU A 342 18.01 -28.37 15.63
C GLU A 342 16.63 -29.02 15.87
N ASP A 343 16.39 -29.60 17.05
CA ASP A 343 15.16 -30.34 17.37
C ASP A 343 14.02 -29.45 17.91
N SER A 344 14.32 -28.21 18.34
CA SER A 344 13.32 -27.31 18.96
C SER A 344 12.95 -26.15 18.04
N HIS A 345 11.65 -25.95 17.81
CA HIS A 345 11.13 -24.88 16.96
C HIS A 345 10.38 -23.83 17.79
N LEU A 346 10.24 -22.60 17.28
CA LEU A 346 9.51 -21.52 17.95
C LEU A 346 8.07 -21.91 18.31
N GLY A 347 7.41 -22.68 17.44
CA GLY A 347 6.04 -23.15 17.66
C GLY A 347 5.87 -24.00 18.93
N ASP A 348 6.91 -24.73 19.35
CA ASP A 348 6.84 -25.64 20.50
C ASP A 348 6.69 -24.89 21.84
N PHE A 349 7.02 -23.59 21.86
CA PHE A 349 6.97 -22.74 23.06
C PHE A 349 5.70 -21.89 23.16
N ILE A 350 4.78 -21.99 22.19
CA ILE A 350 3.54 -21.20 22.19
C ILE A 350 2.46 -21.96 22.96
N GLU A 351 2.05 -21.41 24.10
CA GLU A 351 0.98 -21.96 24.93
C GLU A 351 -0.39 -21.80 24.27
N ASP A 352 -1.22 -22.84 24.32
CA ASP A 352 -2.64 -22.76 23.96
C ASP A 352 -3.47 -22.29 25.15
N HIS A 353 -3.77 -21.00 25.20
CA HIS A 353 -4.62 -20.40 26.25
C HIS A 353 -6.12 -20.73 26.11
N ALA A 354 -6.58 -21.30 24.98
CA ALA A 354 -7.97 -21.70 24.80
C ALA A 354 -8.23 -23.12 25.32
N ALA A 355 -7.20 -23.95 25.43
CA ALA A 355 -7.30 -25.28 25.99
C ALA A 355 -7.62 -25.22 27.50
N GLN A 356 -8.75 -25.82 27.89
CA GLN A 356 -9.06 -25.97 29.31
C GLN A 356 -8.09 -26.95 29.96
N ALA A 357 -7.44 -26.54 31.04
CA ALA A 357 -6.55 -27.42 31.76
C ALA A 357 -7.32 -28.65 32.31
N PRO A 358 -6.73 -29.86 32.33
CA PRO A 358 -7.42 -31.05 32.84
C PRO A 358 -7.94 -30.90 34.28
N ALA A 359 -7.22 -30.13 35.12
CA ALA A 359 -7.63 -29.82 36.48
C ALA A 359 -8.90 -28.94 36.51
N ASP A 360 -9.00 -27.96 35.62
CA ASP A 360 -10.17 -27.09 35.50
C ASP A 360 -11.37 -27.86 34.95
N ALA A 361 -11.15 -28.69 33.92
CA ALA A 361 -12.19 -29.55 33.36
C ALA A 361 -12.74 -30.52 34.42
N ALA A 362 -11.85 -31.15 35.21
CA ALA A 362 -12.25 -32.00 36.33
C ALA A 362 -13.00 -31.21 37.41
N SER A 363 -12.54 -30.01 37.76
CA SER A 363 -13.20 -29.14 38.74
C SER A 363 -14.60 -28.72 38.28
N HIS A 364 -14.77 -28.37 37.00
CA HIS A 364 -16.07 -28.08 36.39
C HIS A 364 -17.00 -29.29 36.41
N GLN A 365 -16.48 -30.49 36.12
CA GLN A 365 -17.27 -31.71 36.15
C GLN A 365 -17.70 -32.09 37.58
N LEU A 366 -16.78 -31.99 38.55
CA LEU A 366 -17.09 -32.19 39.97
C LEU A 366 -18.10 -31.16 40.48
N LEU A 367 -17.97 -29.90 40.10
CA LEU A 367 -18.94 -28.85 40.42
C LEU A 367 -20.33 -29.23 39.89
N LYS A 368 -20.43 -29.70 38.64
CA LYS A 368 -21.69 -30.14 38.04
C LYS A 368 -22.34 -31.26 38.84
N GLU A 369 -21.57 -32.30 39.21
CA GLU A 369 -22.05 -33.41 40.04
C GLU A 369 -22.51 -32.96 41.43
N GLN A 370 -21.75 -32.07 42.08
CA GLN A 370 -22.14 -31.52 43.39
C GLN A 370 -23.41 -30.65 43.30
N VAL A 371 -23.56 -29.85 42.24
CA VAL A 371 -24.76 -29.07 41.98
C VAL A 371 -25.97 -29.99 41.78
N GLU A 372 -25.84 -31.04 40.98
CA GLU A 372 -26.90 -32.05 40.79
C GLU A 372 -27.28 -32.73 42.12
N GLY A 373 -26.29 -33.18 42.89
CA GLY A 373 -26.52 -33.80 44.20
C GLY A 373 -27.18 -32.87 45.23
N VAL A 374 -26.87 -31.56 45.18
CA VAL A 374 -27.53 -30.56 46.03
C VAL A 374 -28.95 -30.27 45.53
N LEU A 375 -29.19 -30.25 44.22
CA LEU A 375 -30.52 -30.06 43.63
C LEU A 375 -31.47 -31.23 43.94
N ASP A 376 -30.97 -32.45 44.09
CA ASP A 376 -31.77 -33.62 44.50
C ASP A 376 -32.36 -33.50 45.91
N SER A 377 -31.78 -32.67 46.77
CA SER A 377 -32.32 -32.36 48.10
C SER A 377 -33.54 -31.41 48.08
N LEU A 378 -33.92 -30.92 46.90
CA LEU A 378 -35.12 -30.10 46.68
C LEU A 378 -36.28 -30.96 46.18
N THR A 379 -37.50 -30.42 46.30
CA THR A 379 -38.66 -31.08 45.70
C THR A 379 -38.57 -31.07 44.17
N TYR A 380 -39.18 -32.05 43.49
CA TYR A 380 -39.17 -32.12 42.01
C TYR A 380 -39.53 -30.80 41.34
N ARG A 381 -40.58 -30.11 41.83
CA ARG A 381 -41.00 -28.80 41.28
C ARG A 381 -39.97 -27.69 41.52
N GLU A 382 -39.33 -27.67 42.69
CA GLU A 382 -38.29 -26.68 43.01
C GLU A 382 -37.02 -26.90 42.17
N ARG A 383 -36.55 -28.15 42.07
CA ARG A 383 -35.41 -28.54 41.24
C ARG A 383 -35.65 -28.21 39.77
N ARG A 384 -36.81 -28.60 39.24
CA ARG A 384 -37.11 -28.43 37.81
C ARG A 384 -37.30 -26.97 37.41
N VAL A 385 -37.84 -26.13 38.29
CA VAL A 385 -37.87 -24.66 38.10
C VAL A 385 -36.45 -24.09 38.01
N LEU A 386 -35.52 -24.52 38.87
CA LEU A 386 -34.13 -24.05 38.83
C LEU A 386 -33.38 -24.54 37.58
N GLN A 387 -33.52 -25.82 37.21
CA GLN A 387 -32.89 -26.38 36.01
C GLN A 387 -33.30 -25.61 34.74
N LEU A 388 -34.59 -25.33 34.57
CA LEU A 388 -35.11 -24.59 33.42
C LEU A 388 -34.78 -23.09 33.48
N ARG A 389 -34.76 -22.49 34.68
CA ARG A 389 -34.46 -21.06 34.84
C ARG A 389 -32.99 -20.75 34.52
N PHE A 390 -32.07 -21.57 35.01
CA PHE A 390 -30.63 -21.37 34.85
C PHE A 390 -30.04 -22.17 33.68
N GLY A 391 -30.85 -22.96 32.97
CA GLY A 391 -30.39 -23.73 31.80
C GLY A 391 -29.38 -24.82 32.15
N LEU A 392 -29.54 -25.49 33.30
CA LEU A 392 -28.56 -26.48 33.79
C LEU A 392 -28.54 -27.78 32.98
N ASP A 393 -29.64 -28.08 32.27
CA ASP A 393 -29.78 -29.29 31.44
C ASP A 393 -29.44 -29.04 29.96
N ASP A 394 -30.01 -27.98 29.38
CA ASP A 394 -29.98 -27.67 27.94
C ASP A 394 -29.12 -26.43 27.60
N GLY A 395 -28.45 -25.83 28.60
CA GLY A 395 -27.62 -24.63 28.43
C GLY A 395 -28.43 -23.36 28.16
N ARG A 396 -29.78 -23.43 28.14
CA ARG A 396 -30.66 -22.30 27.79
C ARG A 396 -31.42 -21.81 29.00
N SER A 397 -31.10 -20.60 29.44
CA SER A 397 -31.87 -19.94 30.51
C SER A 397 -33.26 -19.54 29.98
N ARG A 398 -34.32 -19.94 30.71
CA ARG A 398 -35.71 -19.59 30.39
C ARG A 398 -36.21 -18.47 31.27
N THR A 399 -37.13 -17.65 30.78
CA THR A 399 -37.79 -16.61 31.57
C THR A 399 -38.81 -17.21 32.55
N LEU A 400 -39.14 -16.48 33.61
CA LEU A 400 -40.14 -16.91 34.60
C LEU A 400 -41.53 -17.20 34.00
N GLU A 401 -41.85 -16.52 32.89
CA GLU A 401 -43.11 -16.67 32.18
C GLU A 401 -43.15 -17.93 31.32
N GLU A 402 -42.03 -18.25 30.65
CA GLU A 402 -41.85 -19.51 29.91
C GLU A 402 -41.87 -20.72 30.84
N VAL A 403 -41.15 -20.65 31.97
CA VAL A 403 -41.19 -21.69 33.00
C VAL A 403 -42.62 -21.81 33.58
N GLY A 404 -43.33 -20.69 33.77
CA GLY A 404 -44.72 -20.69 34.24
C GLY A 404 -45.67 -21.41 33.30
N ARG A 405 -45.50 -21.21 31.99
CA ARG A 405 -46.27 -21.88 30.94
C ARG A 405 -46.09 -23.41 30.98
N GLU A 406 -44.87 -23.88 31.24
CA GLU A 406 -44.55 -25.31 31.31
C GLU A 406 -45.14 -26.00 32.55
N PHE A 407 -45.22 -25.31 33.70
CA PHE A 407 -45.79 -25.84 34.94
C PHE A 407 -47.28 -25.53 35.14
N GLY A 408 -47.92 -24.81 34.21
CA GLY A 408 -49.31 -24.37 34.33
C GLY A 408 -49.55 -23.42 35.51
N VAL A 409 -48.58 -22.55 35.82
CA VAL A 409 -48.63 -21.60 36.95
C VAL A 409 -48.27 -20.18 36.51
N THR A 410 -48.74 -19.20 37.27
CA THR A 410 -48.42 -17.79 37.00
C THR A 410 -46.93 -17.49 37.21
N ARG A 411 -46.42 -16.48 36.50
CA ARG A 411 -45.05 -15.97 36.65
C ARG A 411 -44.67 -15.72 38.11
N GLU A 412 -45.55 -15.09 38.89
CA GLU A 412 -45.29 -14.78 40.31
C GLU A 412 -45.19 -16.06 41.15
N ARG A 413 -45.95 -17.10 40.81
CA ARG A 413 -45.85 -18.39 41.50
C ARG A 413 -44.51 -19.07 41.23
N VAL A 414 -43.98 -18.99 40.00
CA VAL A 414 -42.63 -19.50 39.68
C VAL A 414 -41.56 -18.74 40.46
N ARG A 415 -41.66 -17.41 40.54
CA ARG A 415 -40.75 -16.55 41.33
C ARG A 415 -40.74 -16.94 42.81
N GLN A 416 -41.92 -17.23 43.39
CA GLN A 416 -42.02 -17.71 44.77
C GLN A 416 -41.35 -19.07 44.98
N ILE A 417 -41.51 -19.99 44.02
CA ILE A 417 -40.90 -21.33 44.08
C ILE A 417 -39.36 -21.21 43.98
N GLU A 418 -38.86 -20.38 43.07
CA GLU A 418 -37.43 -20.08 42.91
C GLU A 418 -36.84 -19.48 44.19
N ALA A 419 -37.44 -18.42 44.73
CA ALA A 419 -36.96 -17.76 45.95
C ALA A 419 -36.96 -18.72 47.15
N LYS A 420 -37.97 -19.59 47.26
CA LYS A 420 -38.04 -20.63 48.29
C LYS A 420 -36.94 -21.68 48.11
N ALA A 421 -36.69 -22.12 46.87
CA ALA A 421 -35.65 -23.09 46.55
C ALA A 421 -34.25 -22.52 46.85
N LEU A 422 -33.95 -21.30 46.39
CA LEU A 422 -32.69 -20.61 46.68
C LEU A 422 -32.48 -20.39 48.18
N ARG A 423 -33.54 -20.04 48.93
CA ARG A 423 -33.45 -19.91 50.40
C ARG A 423 -33.09 -21.23 51.09
N LYS A 424 -33.59 -22.36 50.60
CA LYS A 424 -33.21 -23.71 51.11
C LYS A 424 -31.77 -24.06 50.74
N LEU A 425 -31.34 -23.74 49.52
CA LEU A 425 -29.98 -23.97 49.05
C LEU A 425 -28.95 -23.12 49.80
N ARG A 426 -29.33 -21.91 50.24
CA ARG A 426 -28.48 -21.01 51.04
C ARG A 426 -28.22 -21.49 52.47
N HIS A 427 -28.91 -22.54 52.93
CA HIS A 427 -28.70 -23.08 54.26
C HIS A 427 -27.28 -23.69 54.38
N PRO A 428 -26.52 -23.45 55.46
CA PRO A 428 -25.11 -23.84 55.59
C PRO A 428 -24.84 -25.33 55.33
N SER A 429 -25.79 -26.21 55.66
CA SER A 429 -25.66 -27.65 55.44
C SER A 429 -25.59 -28.05 53.97
N ARG A 430 -26.11 -27.22 53.06
CA ARG A 430 -26.14 -27.46 51.60
C ARG A 430 -25.12 -26.58 50.88
N SER A 431 -24.99 -25.31 51.28
CA SER A 431 -24.06 -24.37 50.64
C SER A 431 -22.59 -24.64 50.96
N LYS A 432 -22.27 -25.29 52.09
CA LYS A 432 -20.86 -25.60 52.46
C LYS A 432 -20.15 -26.45 51.40
N LYS A 433 -20.84 -27.35 50.72
CA LYS A 433 -20.26 -28.21 49.65
C LYS A 433 -19.96 -27.46 48.35
N LEU A 434 -20.65 -26.36 48.11
CA LEU A 434 -20.50 -25.54 46.89
C LEU A 434 -19.61 -24.32 47.14
N LYS A 435 -19.23 -24.06 48.38
CA LYS A 435 -18.46 -22.87 48.77
C LYS A 435 -17.01 -22.94 48.28
N ASP A 436 -16.47 -24.15 48.16
CA ASP A 436 -15.09 -24.38 47.76
C ASP A 436 -14.86 -24.17 46.25
N TYR A 437 -15.93 -23.90 45.47
CA TYR A 437 -15.90 -23.66 44.03
C TYR A 437 -16.18 -22.18 43.65
N LEU A 438 -16.14 -21.27 44.63
CA LEU A 438 -16.41 -19.83 44.43
C LEU A 438 -15.16 -18.99 44.14
N ASP A 439 -13.97 -19.60 44.18
CA ASP A 439 -12.68 -18.95 43.94
C ASP A 439 -12.21 -19.16 42.49
#